data_AF-K8NUU4-F1
#
_entry.id   AF-K8NUU4-F1
#
_cell.length_a   1.000
_cell.length_b   1.000
_cell.length_c   1.000
_cell.angle_alpha   90.00
_cell.angle_beta   90.00
_cell.angle_gamma   90.00
#
_symmetry.space_group_name_H-M   'P 1'
#
loop_
_entity.id
_entity.type
_entity.pdbx_description
1 polymer ?
#
loop_
_entity_poly.entity_id
_entity_poly.type
_entity_poly.pdbx_seq_one_letter_code
_entity_poly.pdbx_strand_id
1 'polypeptide(L)'
;MANVRREVRETRNPAVTTPPDERKERRPRAVSRADIVSFSLVALLIISVIAVLYVARAFFLPTVTALVIGTMLSPAAKFLERYGIPRSISAVLIVSATFAGLAFMIALISAPVMEWSTRLPELGPSLKDKFHVFDRPLAFWHQLQMLFGATATPGEPTFSLPKIEWVQPTLEFLSPTLTEILLFFAVLVLFIASWPDLRRALVLNFSDRDERLRVLRILNEIESNLGGYLLTVTLINMGLGIATGLICAATGMPNPAGLGALAATLNYIPIIGPIVTFLVLAAVGVITSSTLAGGLAAAGGFAVVAFIEGHFVTPSIIGRRLALNALAVFIALAFWTWLWGPMGAFLSSPILIVGLVLKEHLMPVKDTQLPEG
;
A
#
# COMPACT_ATOMS: atom_id res chain seq x y z
N MET A 1 -12.17 -37.73 -89.45
CA MET A 1 -12.64 -38.89 -88.65
C MET A 1 -11.47 -39.43 -87.84
N ALA A 2 -11.69 -39.65 -86.55
CA ALA A 2 -10.96 -40.50 -85.58
C ALA A 2 -9.44 -40.25 -85.37
N ASN A 3 -8.94 -39.68 -84.26
CA ASN A 3 -8.82 -40.22 -82.88
C ASN A 3 -8.04 -41.56 -82.87
N VAL A 4 -6.89 -41.75 -82.19
CA VAL A 4 -6.69 -42.06 -80.74
C VAL A 4 -5.18 -42.39 -80.59
N ARG A 5 -4.35 -41.69 -79.79
CA ARG A 5 -4.12 -41.68 -78.31
C ARG A 5 -3.01 -42.65 -77.82
N ARG A 6 -2.23 -42.12 -76.86
CA ARG A 6 -1.36 -42.75 -75.85
C ARG A 6 0.07 -43.11 -76.28
N GLU A 7 1.14 -42.92 -75.49
CA GLU A 7 1.51 -42.22 -74.24
C GLU A 7 2.86 -42.88 -73.81
N VAL A 8 3.63 -42.27 -72.89
CA VAL A 8 4.75 -42.88 -72.11
C VAL A 8 6.06 -43.05 -72.94
N ARG A 9 7.30 -42.67 -72.55
CA ARG A 9 7.95 -42.07 -71.37
C ARG A 9 9.48 -41.99 -71.68
N GLU A 10 10.21 -41.22 -70.86
CA GLU A 10 11.70 -41.19 -70.72
C GLU A 10 12.49 -40.46 -71.82
N THR A 11 13.28 -39.41 -71.55
CA THR A 11 14.25 -39.30 -70.46
C THR A 11 14.37 -37.87 -69.93
N ARG A 12 14.31 -37.78 -68.59
CA ARG A 12 14.59 -36.62 -67.76
C ARG A 12 16.10 -36.56 -67.52
N ASN A 13 16.76 -35.45 -67.83
CA ASN A 13 18.04 -35.09 -67.19
C ASN A 13 17.92 -33.66 -66.65
N PRO A 14 18.33 -33.41 -65.40
CA PRO A 14 17.83 -32.32 -64.59
C PRO A 14 18.64 -31.05 -64.83
N ALA A 15 17.96 -29.97 -65.23
CA ALA A 15 18.49 -28.66 -64.92
C ALA A 15 18.42 -28.51 -63.40
N VAL A 16 19.59 -28.42 -62.78
CA VAL A 16 19.80 -28.16 -61.37
C VAL A 16 19.00 -26.92 -60.97
N THR A 17 17.83 -27.12 -60.36
CA THR A 17 17.17 -26.08 -59.57
C THR A 17 17.98 -25.96 -58.29
N THR A 18 18.87 -24.99 -58.23
CA THR A 18 19.41 -24.49 -56.96
C THR A 18 18.23 -24.29 -56.01
N PRO A 19 18.25 -24.87 -54.79
CA PRO A 19 17.20 -24.61 -53.82
C PRO A 19 17.15 -23.10 -53.55
N PRO A 20 15.97 -22.49 -53.34
CA PRO A 20 15.92 -21.13 -52.86
C PRO A 20 16.71 -21.08 -51.56
N ASP A 21 17.69 -20.20 -51.52
CA ASP A 21 18.59 -19.99 -50.39
C ASP A 21 17.75 -19.52 -49.18
N GLU A 22 17.26 -20.48 -48.39
CA GLU A 22 16.55 -20.23 -47.13
C GLU A 22 17.49 -19.68 -46.04
N ARG A 23 18.78 -19.47 -46.35
CA ARG A 23 19.65 -18.60 -45.55
C ARG A 23 19.50 -17.13 -45.96
N LYS A 24 18.27 -16.61 -45.99
CA LYS A 24 18.09 -15.21 -45.62
C LYS A 24 18.39 -15.10 -44.13
N GLU A 25 19.69 -14.94 -43.89
CA GLU A 25 20.33 -14.46 -42.69
C GLU A 25 19.32 -13.71 -41.80
N ARG A 26 18.97 -14.31 -40.66
CA ARG A 26 18.53 -13.56 -39.49
C ARG A 26 19.70 -12.68 -39.06
N ARG A 27 19.99 -11.62 -39.82
CA ARG A 27 20.92 -10.58 -39.41
C ARG A 27 20.35 -10.02 -38.10
N PRO A 28 21.10 -10.03 -36.99
CA PRO A 28 20.63 -9.40 -35.77
C PRO A 28 20.28 -7.95 -36.12
N ARG A 29 19.04 -7.52 -35.81
CA ARG A 29 18.60 -6.15 -36.03
C ARG A 29 19.61 -5.23 -35.34
N ALA A 30 20.45 -4.57 -36.13
CA ALA A 30 21.32 -3.53 -35.61
C ALA A 30 20.41 -2.44 -35.03
N VAL A 31 20.47 -2.24 -33.72
CA VAL A 31 19.68 -1.23 -33.01
C VAL A 31 19.94 0.11 -33.71
N SER A 32 18.92 0.68 -34.34
CA SER A 32 19.10 1.91 -35.10
C SER A 32 19.33 3.09 -34.15
N ARG A 33 20.02 4.14 -34.60
CA ARG A 33 20.14 5.38 -33.82
C ARG A 33 18.76 5.95 -33.44
N ALA A 34 17.75 5.74 -34.28
CA ALA A 34 16.37 6.16 -34.02
C ALA A 34 15.73 5.38 -32.86
N ASP A 35 16.02 4.08 -32.71
CA ASP A 35 15.55 3.27 -31.59
C ASP A 35 16.20 3.73 -30.28
N ILE A 36 17.50 4.07 -30.31
CA ILE A 36 18.23 4.59 -29.14
C ILE A 36 17.68 5.97 -28.73
N VAL A 37 17.42 6.86 -29.69
CA VAL A 37 16.83 8.18 -29.41
C VAL A 37 15.42 8.04 -28.85
N SER A 38 14.59 7.18 -29.44
CA SER A 38 13.23 6.94 -28.97
C SER A 38 13.22 6.37 -27.55
N PHE A 39 14.09 5.40 -27.25
CA PHE A 39 14.26 4.86 -25.91
C PHE A 39 14.74 5.92 -24.91
N SER A 40 15.71 6.75 -25.31
CA SER A 40 16.23 7.85 -24.47
C SER A 40 15.17 8.90 -24.17
N LEU A 41 14.34 9.26 -25.16
CA LEU A 41 13.23 10.21 -24.97
C LEU A 41 12.16 9.65 -24.03
N VAL A 42 11.81 8.36 -24.16
CA VAL A 42 10.87 7.71 -23.24
C VAL A 42 11.45 7.65 -21.83
N ALA A 43 12.72 7.27 -21.67
CA ALA A 43 13.37 7.26 -20.37
C ALA A 43 13.42 8.65 -19.72
N LEU A 44 13.76 9.69 -20.50
CA LEU A 44 13.82 11.08 -20.02
C LEU A 44 12.43 11.60 -19.66
N LEU A 45 11.39 11.24 -20.43
CA LEU A 45 10.00 11.56 -20.11
C LEU A 45 9.59 10.93 -18.78
N ILE A 46 9.90 9.64 -18.57
CA ILE A 46 9.59 8.94 -17.32
C ILE A 46 10.30 9.61 -16.13
N ILE A 47 11.60 9.91 -16.25
CA ILE A 47 12.36 10.59 -15.19
C ILE A 47 11.78 11.97 -14.91
N SER A 48 11.43 12.72 -15.95
CA SER A 48 10.84 14.06 -15.82
C SER A 48 9.48 14.02 -15.12
N VAL A 49 8.62 13.06 -15.46
CA VAL A 49 7.33 12.86 -14.79
C VAL A 49 7.53 12.53 -13.32
N ILE A 50 8.44 11.61 -12.98
CA ILE A 50 8.74 11.24 -11.59
C ILE A 50 9.28 12.46 -10.82
N ALA A 51 10.19 13.22 -11.42
CA ALA A 51 10.76 14.42 -10.80
C ALA A 51 9.67 15.48 -10.53
N VAL A 52 8.76 15.72 -11.47
CA VAL A 52 7.62 16.63 -11.27
C VAL A 52 6.69 16.14 -10.17
N LEU A 53 6.35 14.84 -10.15
CA LEU A 53 5.51 14.26 -9.10
C LEU A 53 6.14 14.35 -7.71
N TYR A 54 7.47 14.28 -7.62
CA TYR A 54 8.21 14.43 -6.36
C TYR A 54 8.28 15.89 -5.91
N VAL A 55 8.66 16.81 -6.81
CA VAL A 55 8.80 18.25 -6.49
C VAL A 55 7.45 18.88 -6.16
N ALA A 56 6.40 18.55 -6.93
CA ALA A 56 5.05 19.07 -6.73
C ALA A 56 4.18 18.16 -5.84
N ARG A 57 4.80 17.35 -4.96
CA ARG A 57 4.09 16.44 -4.05
C ARG A 57 3.00 17.13 -3.21
N ALA A 58 3.21 18.38 -2.78
CA ALA A 58 2.24 19.14 -1.99
C ALA A 58 0.90 19.36 -2.72
N PHE A 59 0.89 19.34 -4.06
CA PHE A 59 -0.32 19.41 -4.87
C PHE A 59 -0.78 18.02 -5.33
N PHE A 60 0.15 17.20 -5.86
CA PHE A 60 -0.20 15.91 -6.45
C PHE A 60 -0.64 14.88 -5.43
N LEU A 61 -0.03 14.84 -4.24
CA LEU A 61 -0.38 13.87 -3.19
C LEU A 61 -1.85 14.01 -2.78
N PRO A 62 -2.33 15.15 -2.24
CA PRO A 62 -3.75 15.29 -1.85
C PRO A 62 -4.70 15.10 -3.03
N THR A 63 -4.32 15.52 -4.24
CA THR A 63 -5.16 15.37 -5.44
C THR A 63 -5.31 13.91 -5.87
N VAL A 64 -4.21 13.16 -5.95
CA VAL A 64 -4.21 11.74 -6.32
C VAL A 64 -4.88 10.91 -5.23
N THR A 65 -4.61 11.20 -3.96
CA THR A 65 -5.29 10.56 -2.83
C THR A 65 -6.80 10.78 -2.90
N ALA A 66 -7.26 12.01 -3.17
CA ALA A 66 -8.67 12.31 -3.33
C ALA A 66 -9.31 11.58 -4.52
N LEU A 67 -8.59 11.45 -5.65
CA LEU A 67 -9.06 10.69 -6.80
C LEU A 67 -9.22 9.20 -6.47
N VAL A 68 -8.20 8.60 -5.87
CA VAL A 68 -8.19 7.18 -5.49
C VAL A 68 -9.27 6.92 -4.46
N ILE A 69 -9.28 7.64 -3.34
CA ILE A 69 -10.29 7.47 -2.28
C ILE A 69 -11.69 7.81 -2.80
N GLY A 70 -11.83 8.83 -3.64
CA GLY A 70 -13.09 9.19 -4.27
C GLY A 70 -13.64 8.06 -5.16
N THR A 71 -12.79 7.39 -5.93
CA THR A 71 -13.20 6.21 -6.71
C THR A 71 -13.58 5.03 -5.81
N MET A 72 -12.86 4.82 -4.71
CA MET A 72 -13.19 3.80 -3.70
C MET A 72 -14.51 4.09 -2.98
N LEU A 73 -14.86 5.36 -2.78
CA LEU A 73 -16.11 5.80 -2.15
C LEU A 73 -17.27 5.94 -3.15
N SER A 74 -17.00 5.82 -4.47
CA SER A 74 -18.03 5.88 -5.52
C SER A 74 -19.19 4.89 -5.29
N PRO A 75 -18.97 3.63 -4.88
CA PRO A 75 -20.06 2.70 -4.56
C PRO A 75 -20.95 3.18 -3.41
N ALA A 76 -20.37 3.82 -2.38
CA ALA A 76 -21.14 4.41 -1.29
C ALA A 76 -22.00 5.59 -1.80
N ALA A 77 -21.45 6.43 -2.68
CA ALA A 77 -22.21 7.53 -3.29
C ALA A 77 -23.36 7.01 -4.17
N LYS A 78 -23.13 5.95 -4.95
CA LYS A 78 -24.17 5.26 -5.73
C LYS A 78 -25.24 4.63 -4.83
N PHE A 79 -24.86 4.14 -3.66
CA PHE A 79 -25.82 3.62 -2.69
C PHE A 79 -26.75 4.73 -2.17
N LEU A 80 -26.22 5.90 -1.78
CA LEU A 80 -27.02 7.05 -1.35
C LEU A 80 -27.93 7.58 -2.47
N GLU A 81 -27.45 7.63 -3.70
CA GLU A 81 -28.27 8.02 -4.87
C GLU A 81 -29.47 7.10 -5.08
N ARG A 82 -29.34 5.80 -4.80
CA ARG A 82 -30.47 4.85 -4.89
C ARG A 82 -31.60 5.17 -3.91
N TYR A 83 -31.31 5.90 -2.83
CA TYR A 83 -32.31 6.42 -1.88
C TYR A 83 -32.87 7.80 -2.29
N GLY A 84 -32.52 8.31 -3.48
CA GLY A 84 -33.04 9.57 -4.01
C GLY A 84 -32.24 10.80 -3.58
N ILE A 85 -31.07 10.64 -2.95
CA ILE A 85 -30.22 11.77 -2.53
C ILE A 85 -29.43 12.29 -3.75
N PRO A 86 -29.52 13.61 -4.08
CA PRO A 86 -28.74 14.21 -5.16
C PRO A 86 -27.23 14.02 -4.96
N ARG A 87 -26.49 13.79 -6.06
CA ARG A 87 -25.05 13.44 -6.02
C ARG A 87 -24.19 14.46 -5.27
N SER A 88 -24.47 15.75 -5.40
CA SER A 88 -23.76 16.81 -4.65
C SER A 88 -23.95 16.69 -3.14
N ILE A 89 -25.15 16.33 -2.69
CA ILE A 89 -25.45 16.12 -1.27
C ILE A 89 -24.78 14.83 -0.79
N SER A 90 -24.85 13.74 -1.58
CA SER A 90 -24.15 12.49 -1.29
C SER A 90 -22.64 12.70 -1.12
N ALA A 91 -22.03 13.54 -1.96
CA ALA A 91 -20.61 13.90 -1.85
C ALA A 91 -20.30 14.58 -0.51
N VAL A 92 -21.07 15.61 -0.14
CA VAL A 92 -20.89 16.33 1.13
C VAL A 92 -21.12 15.41 2.33
N LEU A 93 -22.15 14.57 2.31
CA LEU A 93 -22.45 13.63 3.40
C LEU A 93 -21.34 12.60 3.59
N ILE A 94 -20.87 11.99 2.50
CA ILE A 94 -19.79 10.99 2.56
C ILE A 94 -18.51 11.63 3.07
N VAL A 95 -18.14 12.80 2.53
CA VAL A 95 -16.93 13.50 2.97
C VAL A 95 -17.03 13.93 4.43
N SER A 96 -18.19 14.43 4.87
CA SER A 96 -18.43 14.80 6.26
C SER A 96 -18.32 13.56 7.18
N ALA A 97 -18.86 12.42 6.75
CA ALA A 97 -18.75 11.17 7.49
C ALA A 97 -17.29 10.67 7.57
N THR A 98 -16.53 10.74 6.48
CA THR A 98 -15.10 10.41 6.47
C THR A 98 -14.30 11.34 7.37
N PHE A 99 -14.55 12.65 7.32
CA PHE A 99 -13.91 13.63 8.20
C PHE A 99 -14.24 13.37 9.67
N ALA A 100 -15.52 13.14 9.99
CA ALA A 100 -15.97 12.84 11.35
C ALA A 100 -15.35 11.54 11.87
N GLY A 101 -15.29 10.49 11.05
CA GLY A 101 -14.63 9.23 11.40
C GLY A 101 -13.14 9.39 11.66
N LEU A 102 -12.45 10.16 10.82
CA LEU A 102 -11.03 10.46 11.01
C LEU A 102 -10.79 11.29 12.27
N ALA A 103 -11.60 12.34 12.50
CA ALA A 103 -11.53 13.16 13.69
C ALA A 103 -11.81 12.35 14.97
N PHE A 104 -12.78 11.43 14.92
CA PHE A 104 -13.08 10.51 16.01
C PHE A 104 -11.90 9.59 16.33
N MET A 105 -11.26 9.01 15.31
CA MET A 105 -10.05 8.19 15.49
C MET A 105 -8.88 9.00 16.07
N ILE A 106 -8.65 10.21 15.57
CA ILE A 106 -7.62 11.11 16.10
C ILE A 106 -7.90 11.46 17.56
N ALA A 107 -9.15 11.74 17.92
CA ALA A 107 -9.54 12.02 19.30
C ALA A 107 -9.25 10.82 20.21
N LEU A 108 -9.60 9.59 19.79
CA LEU A 108 -9.29 8.37 20.55
C LEU A 108 -7.79 8.18 20.76
N ILE A 109 -6.96 8.48 19.75
CA ILE A 109 -5.50 8.35 19.80
C ILE A 109 -4.85 9.48 20.61
N SER A 110 -5.45 10.68 20.64
CA SER A 110 -4.90 11.83 21.36
C SER A 110 -4.86 11.63 22.87
N ALA A 111 -5.86 10.94 23.42
CA ALA A 111 -5.98 10.66 24.85
C ALA A 111 -4.79 9.84 25.42
N PRO A 112 -4.41 8.67 24.87
CA PRO A 112 -3.25 7.93 25.35
C PRO A 112 -1.93 8.69 25.13
N VAL A 113 -1.78 9.39 24.00
CA VAL A 113 -0.57 10.18 23.70
C VAL A 113 -0.35 11.29 24.74
N MET A 114 -1.40 12.01 25.12
CA MET A 114 -1.31 13.07 26.13
C MET A 114 -0.93 12.52 27.50
N GLU A 115 -1.57 11.43 27.91
CA GLU A 115 -1.30 10.75 29.18
C GLU A 115 0.13 10.22 29.28
N TRP A 116 0.71 9.72 28.18
CA TRP A 116 2.08 9.22 28.21
C TRP A 116 3.13 10.30 28.09
N SER A 117 2.86 11.37 27.32
CA SER A 117 3.82 12.47 27.19
C SER A 117 4.17 13.10 28.54
N THR A 118 3.21 13.11 29.47
CA THR A 118 3.38 13.65 30.83
C THR A 118 4.07 12.67 31.79
N ARG A 119 3.97 11.35 31.55
CA ARG A 119 4.61 10.30 32.37
C ARG A 119 5.98 9.85 31.85
N LEU A 120 6.33 10.23 30.61
CA LEU A 120 7.60 9.89 29.96
C LEU A 120 8.86 10.26 30.77
N PRO A 121 8.93 11.41 31.46
CA PRO A 121 10.09 11.79 32.27
C PRO A 121 10.34 10.87 33.48
N GLU A 122 9.31 10.18 33.98
CA GLU A 122 9.38 9.26 35.14
C GLU A 122 9.77 7.82 34.75
N LEU A 123 9.93 7.55 33.44
CA LEU A 123 10.23 6.22 32.92
C LEU A 123 11.69 5.80 33.11
N GLY A 124 12.61 6.75 33.10
CA GLY A 124 14.05 6.47 33.27
C GLY A 124 14.36 5.73 34.58
N PRO A 125 13.90 6.22 35.74
CA PRO A 125 14.09 5.55 37.02
C PRO A 125 13.30 4.23 37.15
N SER A 126 12.04 4.22 36.71
CA SER A 126 11.12 3.07 36.90
C SER A 126 11.47 1.86 36.02
N LEU A 127 12.05 2.08 34.84
CA LEU A 127 12.59 0.99 34.01
C LEU A 127 13.81 0.36 34.69
N LYS A 128 14.70 1.18 35.27
CA LYS A 128 15.91 0.70 35.96
C LYS A 128 15.58 -0.23 37.14
N ASP A 129 14.54 0.09 37.91
CA ASP A 129 14.08 -0.75 39.02
C ASP A 129 13.33 -2.02 38.56
N LYS A 130 12.62 -1.98 37.43
CA LYS A 130 11.94 -3.19 36.90
C LYS A 130 12.89 -4.15 36.17
N PHE A 131 14.06 -3.67 35.75
CA PHE A 131 15.11 -4.48 35.11
C PHE A 131 15.99 -5.27 36.09
N HIS A 132 15.70 -5.28 37.40
CA HIS A 132 16.43 -6.10 38.39
C HIS A 132 16.46 -7.63 38.07
N VAL A 133 15.57 -8.13 37.19
CA VAL A 133 15.64 -9.53 36.68
C VAL A 133 16.82 -9.74 35.72
N PHE A 134 17.27 -8.68 35.04
CA PHE A 134 18.44 -8.68 34.17
C PHE A 134 19.74 -8.32 34.90
N ASP A 135 19.68 -7.87 36.16
CA ASP A 135 20.89 -7.61 36.96
C ASP A 135 21.78 -8.84 37.11
N ARG A 136 21.21 -10.04 37.17
CA ARG A 136 22.01 -11.26 37.31
C ARG A 136 22.80 -11.61 36.04
N PRO A 137 22.17 -11.61 34.84
CA PRO A 137 22.91 -11.69 33.58
C PRO A 137 23.92 -10.56 33.37
N LEU A 138 23.57 -9.31 33.72
CA LEU A 138 24.47 -8.16 33.57
C LEU A 138 25.66 -8.24 34.54
N ALA A 139 25.43 -8.62 35.79
CA ALA A 139 26.47 -8.83 36.79
C ALA A 139 27.38 -9.98 36.41
N PHE A 140 26.83 -11.09 35.88
CA PHE A 140 27.61 -12.19 35.33
C PHE A 140 28.48 -11.74 34.14
N TRP A 141 27.94 -10.85 33.28
CA TRP A 141 28.69 -10.26 32.16
C TRP A 141 29.82 -9.35 32.63
N HIS A 142 29.58 -8.48 33.61
CA HIS A 142 30.63 -7.65 34.24
C HIS A 142 31.69 -8.50 34.96
N GLN A 143 31.29 -9.59 35.60
CA GLN A 143 32.21 -10.53 36.24
C GLN A 143 33.07 -11.25 35.20
N LEU A 144 32.50 -11.58 34.02
CA LEU A 144 33.25 -12.09 32.88
C LEU A 144 34.25 -11.04 32.35
N GLN A 145 33.83 -9.79 32.17
CA GLN A 145 34.70 -8.70 31.69
C GLN A 145 35.86 -8.41 32.64
N MET A 146 35.63 -8.50 33.95
CA MET A 146 36.68 -8.40 34.98
C MET A 146 37.65 -9.57 34.93
N LEU A 147 37.17 -10.79 34.63
CA LEU A 147 38.02 -11.98 34.41
C LEU A 147 38.89 -11.86 33.15
N PHE A 148 38.39 -11.15 32.13
CA PHE A 148 39.08 -10.87 30.88
C PHE A 148 39.85 -9.53 30.87
N GLY A 149 40.02 -8.88 32.03
CA GLY A 149 40.88 -7.70 32.17
C GLY A 149 40.36 -6.40 31.53
N ALA A 150 39.09 -6.35 31.13
CA ALA A 150 38.46 -5.12 30.66
C ALA A 150 38.02 -4.29 31.88
N THR A 151 38.90 -3.44 32.40
CA THR A 151 38.56 -2.48 33.46
C THR A 151 37.58 -1.44 32.93
N ALA A 152 36.29 -1.67 33.12
CA ALA A 152 35.28 -0.63 32.99
C ALA A 152 35.36 0.28 34.22
N THR A 153 35.76 1.53 34.01
CA THR A 153 35.68 2.60 35.02
C THR A 153 34.25 2.73 35.53
N PRO A 154 34.01 2.71 36.87
CA PRO A 154 32.69 2.93 37.45
C PRO A 154 32.35 4.42 37.39
N GLY A 155 31.82 4.85 36.26
CA GLY A 155 31.27 6.18 36.07
C GLY A 155 29.97 6.01 35.30
N GLU A 156 28.87 6.08 36.04
CA GLU A 156 27.47 6.18 35.62
C GLU A 156 27.08 5.52 34.27
N PRO A 157 26.14 4.56 34.25
CA PRO A 157 25.40 4.31 33.03
C PRO A 157 24.54 5.56 32.78
N THR A 158 25.14 6.57 32.14
CA THR A 158 24.41 7.60 31.43
C THR A 158 23.76 6.88 30.26
N PHE A 159 22.66 6.19 30.54
CA PHE A 159 21.54 6.13 29.61
C PHE A 159 21.09 7.58 29.45
N SER A 160 21.86 8.36 28.69
CA SER A 160 21.31 9.47 27.97
C SER A 160 20.26 8.84 27.07
N LEU A 161 19.02 8.80 27.57
CA LEU A 161 17.84 8.58 26.74
C LEU A 161 18.11 9.36 25.47
N PRO A 162 18.15 8.71 24.29
CA PRO A 162 18.28 9.44 23.04
C PRO A 162 17.31 10.59 23.15
N LYS A 163 17.80 11.84 23.08
CA LYS A 163 16.89 12.98 22.98
C LYS A 163 15.94 12.57 21.89
N ILE A 164 14.66 12.51 22.25
CA ILE A 164 13.55 11.98 21.47
C ILE A 164 13.40 12.93 20.27
N GLU A 165 14.36 12.89 19.36
CA GLU A 165 14.47 13.74 18.19
C GLU A 165 13.49 13.28 17.12
N TRP A 166 12.92 12.07 17.23
CA TRP A 166 11.81 11.64 16.39
C TRP A 166 10.55 12.50 16.57
N VAL A 167 10.40 13.27 17.65
CA VAL A 167 9.25 14.19 17.79
C VAL A 167 9.22 15.23 16.68
N GLN A 168 10.38 15.78 16.26
CA GLN A 168 10.40 16.81 15.22
C GLN A 168 10.05 16.26 13.83
N PRO A 169 10.69 15.20 13.29
CA PRO A 169 10.29 14.57 12.05
C PRO A 169 8.87 14.00 12.11
N THR A 170 8.42 13.52 13.26
CA THR A 170 7.03 13.05 13.46
C THR A 170 6.05 14.21 13.46
N LEU A 171 6.40 15.38 14.02
CA LEU A 171 5.58 16.61 13.97
C LEU A 171 5.57 17.24 12.58
N GLU A 172 6.70 17.28 11.87
CA GLU A 172 6.76 17.71 10.47
C GLU A 172 5.98 16.74 9.56
N PHE A 173 5.99 15.44 9.87
CA PHE A 173 5.19 14.42 9.21
C PHE A 173 3.68 14.48 9.57
N LEU A 174 3.32 14.78 10.82
CA LEU A 174 1.94 14.99 11.29
C LEU A 174 1.41 16.40 11.05
N SER A 175 2.25 17.29 10.53
CA SER A 175 1.87 18.61 10.03
C SER A 175 1.77 18.56 8.50
N PRO A 176 0.84 17.80 7.88
CA PRO A 176 0.35 18.25 6.59
C PRO A 176 -0.07 19.69 6.78
N THR A 177 0.38 20.57 5.89
CA THR A 177 -0.08 21.96 5.95
C THR A 177 -1.61 21.93 5.93
N LEU A 178 -2.27 22.77 6.73
CA LEU A 178 -3.75 22.86 6.73
C LEU A 178 -4.28 22.99 5.29
N THR A 179 -3.49 23.65 4.43
CA THR A 179 -3.69 23.75 2.98
C THR A 179 -3.80 22.41 2.26
N GLU A 180 -2.92 21.43 2.51
CA GLU A 180 -2.99 20.10 1.89
C GLU A 180 -4.23 19.32 2.31
N ILE A 181 -4.60 19.39 3.59
CA ILE A 181 -5.81 18.73 4.12
C ILE A 181 -7.05 19.34 3.48
N LEU A 182 -7.13 20.68 3.43
CA LEU A 182 -8.22 21.39 2.79
C LEU A 182 -8.29 21.09 1.29
N LEU A 183 -7.15 21.04 0.60
CA LEU A 183 -7.07 20.69 -0.81
C LEU A 183 -7.58 19.26 -1.05
N PHE A 184 -7.14 18.30 -0.23
CA PHE A 184 -7.61 16.91 -0.29
C PHE A 184 -9.14 16.85 -0.18
N PHE A 185 -9.73 17.45 0.86
CA PHE A 185 -11.18 17.41 1.06
C PHE A 185 -11.94 18.17 -0.03
N ALA A 186 -11.45 19.32 -0.48
CA ALA A 186 -12.05 20.07 -1.57
C ALA A 186 -12.06 19.27 -2.87
N VAL A 187 -10.92 18.69 -3.25
CA VAL A 187 -10.81 17.81 -4.44
C VAL A 187 -11.69 16.58 -4.28
N LEU A 188 -11.77 15.98 -3.08
CA LEU A 188 -12.60 14.80 -2.84
C LEU A 188 -14.09 15.10 -3.04
N VAL A 189 -14.60 16.21 -2.48
CA VAL A 189 -15.99 16.63 -2.68
C VAL A 189 -16.27 16.88 -4.15
N LEU A 190 -15.42 17.68 -4.81
CA LEU A 190 -15.58 18.02 -6.23
C LEU A 190 -15.52 16.78 -7.11
N PHE A 191 -14.58 15.88 -6.84
CA PHE A 191 -14.43 14.64 -7.60
C PHE A 191 -15.65 13.75 -7.46
N ILE A 192 -16.14 13.49 -6.24
CA ILE A 192 -17.32 12.64 -6.03
C ILE A 192 -18.55 13.27 -6.71
N ALA A 193 -18.70 14.59 -6.61
CA ALA A 193 -19.81 15.32 -7.23
C ALA A 193 -19.75 15.29 -8.77
N SER A 194 -18.57 15.52 -9.36
CA SER A 194 -18.38 15.57 -10.81
C SER A 194 -18.06 14.23 -11.48
N TRP A 195 -17.94 13.15 -10.70
CA TRP A 195 -17.57 11.83 -11.22
C TRP A 195 -18.45 11.34 -12.38
N PRO A 196 -19.80 11.46 -12.33
CA PRO A 196 -20.65 11.02 -13.45
C PRO A 196 -20.37 11.79 -14.75
N ASP A 197 -20.13 13.10 -14.65
CA ASP A 197 -19.85 13.95 -15.80
C ASP A 197 -18.46 13.69 -16.36
N LEU A 198 -17.45 13.56 -15.50
CA LEU A 198 -16.09 13.17 -15.87
C LEU A 198 -16.10 11.82 -16.60
N ARG A 199 -16.78 10.83 -16.03
CA ARG A 199 -16.94 9.51 -16.63
C ARG A 199 -17.60 9.58 -18.00
N ARG A 200 -18.67 10.38 -18.14
CA ARG A 200 -19.34 10.57 -19.43
C ARG A 200 -18.41 11.22 -20.45
N ALA A 201 -17.68 12.28 -20.07
CA ALA A 201 -16.75 12.96 -20.95
C ALA A 201 -15.60 12.04 -21.40
N LEU A 202 -15.03 11.26 -20.49
CA LEU A 202 -13.98 10.26 -20.79
C LEU A 202 -14.43 9.24 -21.84
N VAL A 203 -15.67 8.75 -21.73
CA VAL A 203 -16.22 7.77 -22.68
C VAL A 203 -16.52 8.43 -24.02
N LEU A 204 -17.07 9.65 -24.02
CA LEU A 204 -17.41 10.36 -25.26
C LEU A 204 -16.19 10.82 -26.08
N ASN A 205 -15.00 10.86 -25.48
CA ASN A 205 -13.75 11.17 -26.18
C ASN A 205 -13.35 10.10 -27.22
N PHE A 206 -13.93 8.89 -27.11
CA PHE A 206 -13.75 7.83 -28.09
C PHE A 206 -14.91 7.86 -29.09
N SER A 207 -14.61 7.76 -30.38
CA SER A 207 -15.63 7.79 -31.43
C SER A 207 -16.28 6.43 -31.65
N ASP A 208 -15.52 5.35 -31.47
CA ASP A 208 -15.98 3.99 -31.72
C ASP A 208 -16.78 3.40 -30.56
N ARG A 209 -17.82 2.63 -30.89
CA ARG A 209 -18.71 1.99 -29.91
C ARG A 209 -17.95 0.94 -29.09
N ASP A 210 -17.07 0.18 -29.72
CA ASP A 210 -16.33 -0.89 -29.03
C ASP A 210 -15.29 -0.31 -28.07
N GLU A 211 -14.63 0.79 -28.45
CA GLU A 211 -13.74 1.55 -27.56
C GLU A 211 -14.50 2.16 -26.37
N ARG A 212 -15.67 2.78 -26.61
CA ARG A 212 -16.54 3.31 -25.54
C ARG A 212 -16.93 2.23 -24.53
N LEU A 213 -17.35 1.06 -25.03
CA LEU A 213 -17.71 -0.07 -24.18
C LEU A 213 -16.51 -0.62 -23.40
N ARG A 214 -15.32 -0.63 -24.00
CA ARG A 214 -14.08 -1.04 -23.33
C ARG A 214 -13.72 -0.09 -22.19
N VAL A 215 -13.75 1.22 -22.43
CA VAL A 215 -13.48 2.24 -21.40
C VAL A 215 -14.50 2.16 -20.26
N LEU A 216 -15.79 1.99 -20.58
CA LEU A 216 -16.82 1.80 -19.56
C LEU A 216 -16.58 0.56 -18.69
N ARG A 217 -16.12 -0.55 -19.28
CA ARG A 217 -15.75 -1.77 -18.53
C ARG A 217 -14.56 -1.52 -17.61
N ILE A 218 -13.49 -0.93 -18.14
CA ILE A 218 -12.29 -0.56 -17.35
C ILE A 218 -12.70 0.30 -16.15
N LEU A 219 -13.48 1.35 -16.36
CA LEU A 219 -13.90 2.25 -15.29
C LEU A 219 -14.77 1.54 -14.24
N ASN A 220 -15.71 0.71 -14.68
CA ASN A 220 -16.54 -0.08 -13.76
C ASN A 220 -15.72 -1.04 -12.92
N GLU A 221 -14.75 -1.72 -13.54
CA GLU A 221 -13.91 -2.71 -12.87
C GLU A 221 -12.92 -2.05 -11.89
N ILE A 222 -12.35 -0.90 -12.25
CA ILE A 222 -11.57 -0.07 -11.32
C ILE A 222 -12.43 0.33 -10.12
N GLU A 223 -13.63 0.90 -10.36
CA GLU A 223 -14.52 1.34 -9.28
C GLU A 223 -14.92 0.17 -8.35
N SER A 224 -15.26 -1.01 -8.90
CA SER A 224 -15.66 -2.16 -8.09
C SER A 224 -14.49 -2.77 -7.31
N ASN A 225 -13.32 -2.90 -7.94
CA ASN A 225 -12.13 -3.45 -7.28
C ASN A 225 -11.60 -2.53 -6.18
N LEU A 226 -11.54 -1.22 -6.45
CA LEU A 226 -11.10 -0.23 -5.47
C LEU A 226 -12.09 -0.09 -4.30
N GLY A 227 -13.40 -0.07 -4.58
CA GLY A 227 -14.42 -0.02 -3.53
C GLY A 227 -14.43 -1.27 -2.64
N GLY A 228 -14.34 -2.45 -3.24
CA GLY A 228 -14.21 -3.72 -2.50
C GLY A 228 -12.95 -3.76 -1.65
N TYR A 229 -11.80 -3.33 -2.21
CA TYR A 229 -10.54 -3.25 -1.48
C TYR A 229 -10.62 -2.29 -0.28
N LEU A 230 -11.16 -1.07 -0.44
CA LEU A 230 -11.29 -0.12 0.67
C LEU A 230 -12.13 -0.70 1.81
N LEU A 231 -13.28 -1.29 1.47
CA LEU A 231 -14.17 -1.91 2.44
C LEU A 231 -13.48 -3.04 3.19
N THR A 232 -12.83 -3.96 2.47
CA THR A 232 -12.08 -5.07 3.05
C THR A 232 -10.98 -4.59 3.98
N VAL A 233 -10.12 -3.67 3.53
CA VAL A 233 -9.02 -3.14 4.36
C VAL A 233 -9.55 -2.43 5.60
N THR A 234 -10.61 -1.63 5.45
CA THR A 234 -11.23 -0.92 6.57
C THR A 234 -11.80 -1.90 7.61
N LEU A 235 -12.49 -2.94 7.16
CA LEU A 235 -13.05 -3.96 8.04
C LEU A 235 -11.97 -4.78 8.76
N ILE A 236 -10.90 -5.15 8.06
CA ILE A 236 -9.75 -5.86 8.66
C ILE A 236 -9.09 -4.97 9.72
N ASN A 237 -8.82 -3.71 9.40
CA ASN A 237 -8.18 -2.76 10.32
C ASN A 237 -9.07 -2.47 11.54
N MET A 238 -10.37 -2.29 11.35
CA MET A 238 -11.32 -2.15 12.46
C MET A 238 -11.36 -3.42 13.33
N GLY A 239 -11.41 -4.60 12.71
CA GLY A 239 -11.39 -5.87 13.43
C GLY A 239 -10.13 -6.06 14.27
N LEU A 240 -8.96 -5.75 13.69
CA LEU A 240 -7.68 -5.75 14.39
C LEU A 240 -7.67 -4.75 15.54
N GLY A 241 -8.15 -3.52 15.32
CA GLY A 241 -8.23 -2.51 16.37
C GLY A 241 -9.16 -2.86 17.52
N ILE A 242 -10.35 -3.42 17.22
CA ILE A 242 -11.29 -3.91 18.23
C ILE A 242 -10.66 -5.06 19.01
N ALA A 243 -10.07 -6.05 18.34
CA ALA A 243 -9.38 -7.16 19.00
C ALA A 243 -8.24 -6.66 19.90
N THR A 244 -7.46 -5.70 19.43
CA THR A 244 -6.38 -5.06 20.20
C THR A 244 -6.93 -4.31 21.41
N GLY A 245 -8.02 -3.55 21.26
CA GLY A 245 -8.70 -2.87 22.36
C GLY A 245 -9.25 -3.85 23.39
N LEU A 246 -9.79 -4.99 22.98
CA LEU A 246 -10.24 -6.06 23.88
C LEU A 246 -9.06 -6.69 24.64
N ILE A 247 -7.93 -6.91 23.98
CA ILE A 247 -6.69 -7.39 24.63
C ILE A 247 -6.20 -6.38 25.67
N CYS A 248 -6.20 -5.10 25.33
CA CYS A 248 -5.82 -4.02 26.26
C CYS A 248 -6.77 -3.98 27.47
N ALA A 249 -8.09 -4.13 27.24
CA ALA A 249 -9.07 -4.16 28.32
C ALA A 249 -8.88 -5.38 29.23
N ALA A 250 -8.64 -6.57 28.65
CA ALA A 250 -8.43 -7.81 29.40
C ALA A 250 -7.13 -7.81 30.21
N THR A 251 -6.10 -7.10 29.75
CA THR A 251 -4.80 -6.96 30.43
C THR A 251 -4.76 -5.80 31.43
N GLY A 252 -5.84 -5.03 31.55
CA GLY A 252 -5.94 -3.89 32.46
C GLY A 252 -5.14 -2.67 32.01
N MET A 253 -4.85 -2.53 30.71
CA MET A 253 -4.16 -1.35 30.18
C MET A 253 -5.03 -0.10 30.28
N PRO A 254 -4.42 1.08 30.51
CA PRO A 254 -5.12 2.35 30.44
C PRO A 254 -5.60 2.62 29.01
N ASN A 255 -6.77 3.24 28.90
CA ASN A 255 -7.39 3.63 27.64
C ASN A 255 -7.37 2.54 26.53
N PRO A 256 -8.06 1.40 26.73
CA PRO A 256 -8.10 0.32 25.75
C PRO A 256 -8.64 0.75 24.38
N ALA A 257 -9.63 1.65 24.36
CA ALA A 257 -10.23 2.15 23.14
C ALA A 257 -9.24 2.99 22.31
N GLY A 258 -8.45 3.86 22.95
CA GLY A 258 -7.42 4.65 22.28
C GLY A 258 -6.29 3.79 21.71
N LEU A 259 -5.87 2.76 22.45
CA LEU A 259 -4.87 1.79 22.01
C LEU A 259 -5.35 0.94 20.83
N GLY A 260 -6.61 0.48 20.88
CA GLY A 260 -7.25 -0.22 19.76
C GLY A 260 -7.41 0.66 18.53
N ALA A 261 -7.78 1.93 18.72
CA ALA A 261 -7.87 2.90 17.62
C ALA A 261 -6.51 3.18 16.99
N LEU A 262 -5.46 3.33 17.80
CA LEU A 262 -4.08 3.47 17.33
C LEU A 262 -3.66 2.26 16.48
N ALA A 263 -3.96 1.05 16.93
CA ALA A 263 -3.69 -0.18 16.18
C ALA A 263 -4.43 -0.20 14.83
N ALA A 264 -5.73 0.12 14.80
CA ALA A 264 -6.50 0.19 13.56
C ALA A 264 -5.96 1.23 12.57
N THR A 265 -5.59 2.41 13.06
CA THR A 265 -5.07 3.50 12.21
C THR A 265 -3.68 3.18 11.68
N LEU A 266 -2.78 2.68 12.53
CA LEU A 266 -1.42 2.34 12.12
C LEU A 266 -1.39 1.18 11.13
N ASN A 267 -2.34 0.25 11.19
CA ASN A 267 -2.38 -0.90 10.27
C ASN A 267 -2.66 -0.54 8.81
N TYR A 268 -2.99 0.72 8.49
CA TYR A 268 -3.01 1.20 7.11
C TYR A 268 -1.63 1.31 6.48
N ILE A 269 -0.55 1.33 7.28
CA ILE A 269 0.83 1.36 6.81
C ILE A 269 1.42 -0.05 6.97
N PRO A 270 1.57 -0.81 5.87
CA PRO A 270 2.07 -2.18 5.93
C PRO A 270 3.43 -2.28 6.61
N ILE A 271 3.66 -3.35 7.36
CA ILE A 271 4.90 -3.66 8.11
C ILE A 271 5.16 -2.68 9.28
N ILE A 272 5.19 -1.38 9.00
CA ILE A 272 5.47 -0.33 9.99
C ILE A 272 4.38 -0.28 11.05
N GLY A 273 3.11 -0.34 10.64
CA GLY A 273 1.96 -0.22 11.53
C GLY A 273 1.95 -1.24 12.67
N PRO A 274 2.02 -2.54 12.37
CA PRO A 274 2.13 -3.59 13.38
C PRO A 274 3.36 -3.46 14.28
N ILE A 275 4.53 -3.12 13.71
CA ILE A 275 5.76 -2.96 14.51
C ILE A 275 5.61 -1.83 15.52
N VAL A 276 5.15 -0.66 15.07
CA VAL A 276 4.96 0.50 15.95
C VAL A 276 3.90 0.21 17.00
N THR A 277 2.78 -0.41 16.62
CA THR A 277 1.72 -0.81 17.56
C THR A 277 2.26 -1.76 18.63
N PHE A 278 3.04 -2.77 18.24
CA PHE A 278 3.67 -3.70 19.18
C PHE A 278 4.58 -2.97 20.17
N LEU A 279 5.45 -2.08 19.67
CA LEU A 279 6.37 -1.31 20.51
C LEU A 279 5.63 -0.40 21.48
N VAL A 280 4.58 0.29 21.01
CA VAL A 280 3.72 1.14 21.84
C VAL A 280 3.06 0.31 22.93
N LEU A 281 2.42 -0.82 22.59
CA LEU A 281 1.79 -1.68 23.58
C LEU A 281 2.80 -2.26 24.59
N ALA A 282 3.98 -2.67 24.12
CA ALA A 282 5.03 -3.19 25.01
C ALA A 282 5.51 -2.11 25.97
N ALA A 283 5.78 -0.89 25.48
CA ALA A 283 6.20 0.23 26.31
C ALA A 283 5.13 0.54 27.35
N VAL A 284 3.89 0.77 26.91
CA VAL A 284 2.77 1.13 27.79
C VAL A 284 2.52 0.06 28.83
N GLY A 285 2.52 -1.21 28.42
CA GLY A 285 2.27 -2.32 29.33
C GLY A 285 3.33 -2.45 30.40
N VAL A 286 4.62 -2.36 30.05
CA VAL A 286 5.73 -2.41 31.01
C VAL A 286 5.70 -1.25 32.01
N ILE A 287 5.21 -0.09 31.57
CA ILE A 287 5.06 1.09 32.44
C ILE A 287 3.94 0.83 33.44
N THR A 288 2.79 0.33 32.98
CA THR A 288 1.57 0.23 33.78
C THR A 288 1.50 -1.00 34.68
N SER A 289 2.13 -2.11 34.29
CA SER A 289 2.05 -3.37 35.02
C SER A 289 3.06 -3.45 36.17
N SER A 290 2.75 -4.20 37.22
CA SER A 290 3.72 -4.48 38.30
C SER A 290 4.78 -5.53 37.92
N THR A 291 4.47 -6.39 36.94
CA THR A 291 5.35 -7.47 36.47
C THR A 291 5.68 -7.33 34.99
N LEU A 292 6.89 -7.71 34.58
CA LEU A 292 7.32 -7.66 33.18
C LEU A 292 6.44 -8.56 32.28
N ALA A 293 6.08 -9.75 32.77
CA ALA A 293 5.20 -10.67 32.04
C ALA A 293 3.80 -10.10 31.82
N GLY A 294 3.22 -9.45 32.83
CA GLY A 294 1.93 -8.75 32.70
C GLY A 294 2.01 -7.55 31.74
N GLY A 295 3.16 -6.86 31.70
CA GLY A 295 3.38 -5.72 30.82
C GLY A 295 3.55 -6.09 29.35
N LEU A 296 4.13 -7.25 29.07
CA LEU A 296 4.27 -7.76 27.70
C LEU A 296 3.05 -8.56 27.24
N ALA A 297 2.11 -8.90 28.13
CA ALA A 297 0.95 -9.72 27.78
C ALA A 297 0.10 -9.11 26.65
N ALA A 298 -0.14 -7.81 26.69
CA ALA A 298 -0.92 -7.13 25.66
C ALA A 298 -0.19 -7.07 24.31
N ALA A 299 1.12 -6.78 24.32
CA ALA A 299 1.95 -6.76 23.12
C ALA A 299 2.06 -8.17 22.49
N GLY A 300 2.20 -9.21 23.33
CA GLY A 300 2.19 -10.60 22.88
C GLY A 300 0.83 -11.01 22.31
N GLY A 301 -0.27 -10.64 22.96
CA GLY A 301 -1.63 -10.88 22.45
C GLY A 301 -1.86 -10.19 21.11
N PHE A 302 -1.44 -8.93 20.98
CA PHE A 302 -1.48 -8.20 19.72
C PHE A 302 -0.64 -8.89 18.64
N ALA A 303 0.57 -9.34 18.95
CA ALA A 303 1.43 -10.04 18.00
C ALA A 303 0.77 -11.32 17.46
N VAL A 304 0.07 -12.07 18.31
CA VAL A 304 -0.70 -13.26 17.89
C VAL A 304 -1.83 -12.87 16.96
N VAL A 305 -2.63 -11.85 17.29
CA VAL A 305 -3.73 -11.40 16.44
C VAL A 305 -3.22 -10.83 15.11
N ALA A 306 -2.16 -10.03 15.12
CA ALA A 306 -1.53 -9.47 13.93
C ALA A 306 -0.93 -10.57 13.04
N PHE A 307 -0.35 -11.62 13.64
CA PHE A 307 0.13 -12.79 12.90
C PHE A 307 -1.03 -13.54 12.23
N ILE A 308 -2.13 -13.77 12.95
CA ILE A 308 -3.34 -14.40 12.39
C ILE A 308 -3.91 -13.55 11.26
N GLU A 309 -3.98 -12.25 11.46
CA GLU A 309 -4.47 -11.29 10.48
C GLU A 309 -3.64 -11.33 9.20
N GLY A 310 -2.32 -11.17 9.31
CA GLY A 310 -1.42 -11.13 8.16
C GLY A 310 -1.26 -12.44 7.41
N HIS A 311 -1.32 -13.60 8.10
CA HIS A 311 -1.08 -14.90 7.47
C HIS A 311 -2.36 -15.67 7.08
N PHE A 312 -3.49 -15.39 7.72
CA PHE A 312 -4.73 -16.15 7.49
C PHE A 312 -5.89 -15.25 7.04
N VAL A 313 -6.15 -14.14 7.73
CA VAL A 313 -7.33 -13.28 7.45
C VAL A 313 -7.16 -12.55 6.13
N THR A 314 -6.08 -11.78 5.98
CA THR A 314 -5.83 -10.98 4.77
C THR A 314 -5.77 -11.84 3.50
N PRO A 315 -5.03 -12.97 3.45
CA PRO A 315 -5.02 -13.85 2.27
C PRO A 315 -6.34 -14.56 1.98
N SER A 316 -7.15 -14.89 3.00
CA SER A 316 -8.43 -15.56 2.80
C SER A 316 -9.51 -14.63 2.24
N ILE A 317 -9.49 -13.35 2.62
CA ILE A 317 -10.47 -12.36 2.17
C ILE A 317 -10.08 -11.77 0.81
N ILE A 318 -8.81 -11.41 0.61
CA ILE A 318 -8.34 -10.74 -0.63
C ILE A 318 -8.16 -11.74 -1.79
N GLY A 319 -8.11 -13.04 -1.47
CA GLY A 319 -8.10 -14.11 -2.45
C GLY A 319 -6.75 -14.33 -3.14
N ARG A 320 -6.49 -15.58 -3.57
CA ARG A 320 -5.22 -16.03 -4.16
C ARG A 320 -4.88 -15.46 -5.55
N ARG A 321 -5.62 -14.46 -6.05
CA ARG A 321 -5.30 -13.82 -7.35
C ARG A 321 -4.00 -13.00 -7.32
N LEU A 322 -3.44 -12.78 -6.13
CA LEU A 322 -2.15 -12.14 -5.85
C LEU A 322 -0.90 -12.97 -6.23
N ALA A 323 -1.04 -14.11 -6.92
CA ALA A 323 0.11 -14.78 -7.55
C ALA A 323 0.79 -13.93 -8.66
N LEU A 324 0.27 -12.73 -8.93
CA LEU A 324 0.95 -11.67 -9.65
C LEU A 324 2.22 -11.25 -8.89
N ASN A 325 3.34 -11.82 -9.30
CA ASN A 325 4.73 -11.43 -9.03
C ASN A 325 4.89 -10.59 -7.74
N ALA A 326 5.13 -11.23 -6.58
CA ALA A 326 5.37 -10.53 -5.31
C ALA A 326 6.40 -9.39 -5.42
N LEU A 327 7.34 -9.52 -6.36
CA LEU A 327 8.28 -8.48 -6.76
C LEU A 327 7.58 -7.19 -7.24
N ALA A 328 6.52 -7.27 -8.03
CA ALA A 328 5.78 -6.11 -8.51
C ALA A 328 5.08 -5.36 -7.35
N VAL A 329 4.48 -6.09 -6.42
CA VAL A 329 3.88 -5.50 -5.20
C VAL A 329 4.96 -4.84 -4.35
N PHE A 330 6.08 -5.52 -4.14
CA PHE A 330 7.21 -5.00 -3.38
C PHE A 330 7.82 -3.75 -4.03
N ILE A 331 8.07 -3.77 -5.35
CA ILE A 331 8.59 -2.63 -6.09
C ILE A 331 7.62 -1.47 -6.05
N ALA A 332 6.32 -1.71 -6.25
CA ALA A 332 5.30 -0.66 -6.14
C ALA A 332 5.33 -0.03 -4.74
N LEU A 333 5.32 -0.85 -3.68
CA LEU A 333 5.36 -0.37 -2.30
C LEU A 333 6.62 0.45 -2.04
N ALA A 334 7.80 -0.04 -2.42
CA ALA A 334 9.06 0.65 -2.24
C ALA A 334 9.11 1.98 -3.02
N PHE A 335 8.68 1.97 -4.28
CA PHE A 335 8.65 3.14 -5.15
C PHE A 335 7.72 4.23 -4.62
N TRP A 336 6.48 3.89 -4.30
CA TRP A 336 5.51 4.87 -3.82
C TRP A 336 5.85 5.38 -2.41
N THR A 337 6.40 4.52 -1.54
CA THR A 337 6.89 4.94 -0.23
C THR A 337 8.06 5.92 -0.35
N TRP A 338 8.99 5.68 -1.29
CA TRP A 338 10.08 6.61 -1.56
C TRP A 338 9.56 7.95 -2.13
N LEU A 339 8.56 7.91 -3.01
CA LEU A 339 8.04 9.10 -3.68
C LEU A 339 7.23 10.01 -2.73
N TRP A 340 6.32 9.44 -1.95
CA TRP A 340 5.33 10.18 -1.15
C TRP A 340 5.26 9.73 0.33
N GLY A 341 6.22 8.95 0.81
CA GLY A 341 6.24 8.48 2.19
C GLY A 341 5.09 7.51 2.52
N PRO A 342 4.62 7.49 3.78
CA PRO A 342 3.53 6.63 4.23
C PRO A 342 2.22 6.75 3.43
N MET A 343 1.88 7.95 2.96
CA MET A 343 0.72 8.14 2.07
C MET A 343 0.92 7.42 0.74
N GLY A 344 2.14 7.43 0.19
CA GLY A 344 2.48 6.63 -0.98
C GLY A 344 2.38 5.13 -0.71
N ALA A 345 2.79 4.66 0.47
CA ALA A 345 2.64 3.26 0.86
C ALA A 345 1.17 2.81 0.84
N PHE A 346 0.27 3.63 1.40
CA PHE A 346 -1.18 3.39 1.37
C PHE A 346 -1.74 3.37 -0.06
N LEU A 347 -1.32 4.32 -0.90
CA LEU A 347 -1.77 4.44 -2.29
C LEU A 347 -1.17 3.40 -3.24
N SER A 348 -0.06 2.77 -2.87
CA SER A 348 0.63 1.77 -3.68
C SER A 348 -0.32 0.66 -4.15
N SER A 349 -1.09 0.08 -3.22
CA SER A 349 -2.00 -1.02 -3.52
C SER A 349 -3.14 -0.60 -4.47
N PRO A 350 -3.91 0.48 -4.20
CA PRO A 350 -4.89 1.00 -5.15
C PRO A 350 -4.33 1.34 -6.54
N ILE A 351 -3.18 2.01 -6.61
CA ILE A 351 -2.57 2.40 -7.89
C ILE A 351 -2.12 1.15 -8.66
N LEU A 352 -1.60 0.15 -7.96
CA LEU A 352 -1.26 -1.14 -8.56
C LEU A 352 -2.50 -1.85 -9.11
N ILE A 353 -3.62 -1.84 -8.40
CA ILE A 353 -4.90 -2.39 -8.89
C ILE A 353 -5.33 -1.69 -10.18
N VAL A 354 -5.28 -0.36 -10.23
CA VAL A 354 -5.57 0.42 -11.46
C VAL A 354 -4.65 0.00 -12.60
N GLY A 355 -3.34 -0.11 -12.34
CA GLY A 355 -2.36 -0.54 -13.33
C GLY A 355 -2.62 -1.95 -13.86
N LEU A 356 -3.03 -2.88 -13.00
CA LEU A 356 -3.36 -4.25 -13.38
C LEU A 356 -4.61 -4.32 -14.26
N VAL A 357 -5.69 -3.61 -13.89
CA VAL A 357 -6.92 -3.56 -14.69
C VAL A 357 -6.66 -2.95 -16.07
N LEU A 358 -5.86 -1.87 -16.12
CA LEU A 358 -5.44 -1.26 -17.39
C LEU A 358 -4.60 -2.22 -18.23
N LYS A 359 -3.63 -2.91 -17.63
CA LYS A 359 -2.78 -3.91 -18.31
C LYS A 359 -3.64 -5.00 -18.95
N GLU A 360 -4.59 -5.55 -18.21
CA GLU A 360 -5.47 -6.63 -18.67
C GLU A 360 -6.32 -6.23 -19.88
N HIS A 361 -6.81 -4.98 -19.92
CA HIS A 361 -7.64 -4.49 -21.01
C HIS A 361 -6.86 -3.95 -22.22
N LEU A 362 -5.64 -3.43 -22.00
CA LEU A 362 -4.78 -2.89 -23.06
C LEU A 362 -3.91 -3.96 -23.72
N MET A 363 -3.51 -4.99 -22.98
CA MET A 363 -2.74 -6.13 -23.46
C MET A 363 -3.51 -7.44 -23.20
N PRO A 364 -4.64 -7.67 -23.89
CA PRO A 364 -5.34 -8.93 -23.76
C PRO A 364 -4.37 -10.05 -24.15
N VAL A 365 -4.14 -10.98 -23.22
CA VAL A 365 -3.37 -12.19 -23.50
C VAL A 365 -4.11 -12.88 -24.64
N LYS A 366 -3.50 -12.87 -25.83
CA LYS A 366 -3.98 -13.74 -26.91
C LYS A 366 -3.74 -15.16 -26.41
N ASP A 367 -4.81 -15.83 -25.98
CA ASP A 367 -4.80 -17.27 -25.86
C ASP A 367 -4.44 -17.81 -27.25
N THR A 368 -3.15 -18.08 -27.47
CA THR A 368 -2.69 -18.94 -28.55
C THR A 368 -3.13 -20.35 -28.19
N GLN A 369 -4.43 -20.63 -28.30
CA GLN A 369 -4.89 -21.99 -28.50
C GLN A 369 -4.34 -22.40 -29.86
N LEU A 370 -3.29 -23.21 -29.83
CA LEU A 370 -2.79 -23.90 -31.01
C LEU A 370 -3.97 -24.73 -31.56
N PRO A 371 -4.23 -24.71 -32.88
CA PRO A 371 -5.22 -25.59 -33.47
C PRO A 371 -4.89 -27.02 -33.06
N GLU A 372 -5.84 -27.73 -32.45
CA GLU A 372 -5.73 -29.18 -32.31
C GLU A 372 -5.63 -29.76 -33.72
N GLY A 373 -4.44 -30.27 -34.04
CA GLY A 373 -4.11 -30.87 -35.34
C GLY A 373 -4.45 -32.35 -35.38
#